data_AF-A0A932SU77-F1
#
_entry.id   AF-A0A932SU77-F1
#
_cell.length_a   1.000
_cell.length_b   1.000
_cell.length_c   1.000
_cell.angle_alpha   90.00
_cell.angle_beta   90.00
_cell.angle_gamma   90.00
#
_symmetry.space_group_name_H-M   'P 1'
#
loop_
_entity.id
_entity.type
_entity.pdbx_description
1 polymer ?
#
loop_
_entity_poly.entity_id
_entity_poly.type
_entity_poly.pdbx_seq_one_letter_code
_entity_poly.pdbx_strand_id
1 'polypeptide(L)'
;MKATWRNGQIVPDGPVDWPDGCRLTVDPEPCLAFIGMTEDEQGDDAESIARWIEAFEALPPLEMTPAEEAAWQSARSAQRALDTANFDRRAATLRGMWE
;
A
#
# COMPACT_ATOMS: atom_id res chain seq x y z
N MET A 1 -17.47 -23.59 -1.83
CA MET A 1 -17.12 -23.72 -0.39
C MET A 1 -15.98 -22.76 -0.12
N LYS A 2 -15.99 -22.06 1.01
CA LYS A 2 -14.90 -21.17 1.41
C LYS A 2 -14.04 -21.86 2.46
N ALA A 3 -12.74 -21.70 2.32
CA ALA A 3 -11.76 -22.28 3.19
C ALA A 3 -10.50 -21.41 3.18
N THR A 4 -9.78 -21.41 4.29
CA THR A 4 -8.54 -20.66 4.44
C THR A 4 -7.35 -21.61 4.30
N TRP A 5 -6.33 -21.19 3.56
CA TRP A 5 -5.04 -21.89 3.55
C TRP A 5 -4.24 -21.54 4.81
N ARG A 6 -3.93 -22.53 5.65
CA ARG A 6 -3.11 -22.36 6.86
C ARG A 6 -2.10 -23.51 6.98
N ASN A 7 -0.82 -23.17 7.08
CA ASN A 7 0.28 -24.13 7.30
C ASN A 7 0.28 -25.34 6.33
N GLY A 8 0.00 -25.09 5.04
CA GLY A 8 -0.05 -26.16 4.03
C GLY A 8 -1.35 -26.97 4.01
N GLN A 9 -2.37 -26.55 4.74
CA GLN A 9 -3.65 -27.25 4.86
C GLN A 9 -4.83 -26.33 4.51
N ILE A 10 -5.88 -26.93 3.95
CA ILE A 10 -7.17 -26.28 3.68
C ILE A 10 -8.04 -26.40 4.92
N VAL A 11 -8.40 -25.27 5.52
CA VAL A 11 -9.28 -25.22 6.70
C VAL A 11 -10.65 -24.70 6.27
N PRO A 12 -11.69 -25.55 6.21
CA PRO A 12 -13.06 -25.10 5.91
C PRO A 12 -13.54 -24.03 6.90
N ASP A 13 -14.25 -23.02 6.40
CA ASP A 13 -14.82 -21.98 7.27
C ASP A 13 -16.02 -22.47 8.10
N GLY A 14 -16.53 -23.68 7.82
CA GLY A 14 -17.64 -24.30 8.52
C GLY A 14 -17.60 -25.83 8.39
N PRO A 15 -18.52 -26.54 9.08
CA PRO A 15 -18.59 -27.99 9.02
C PRO A 15 -18.89 -28.47 7.61
N VAL A 16 -18.33 -29.62 7.26
CA VAL A 16 -18.45 -30.20 5.92
C VAL A 16 -18.79 -31.67 6.03
N ASP A 17 -19.83 -32.10 5.32
CA ASP A 17 -20.35 -33.47 5.33
C ASP A 17 -20.13 -34.13 3.97
N TRP A 18 -18.89 -34.57 3.73
CA TRP A 18 -18.54 -35.27 2.49
C TRP A 18 -18.43 -36.78 2.72
N PRO A 19 -18.84 -37.60 1.74
CA PRO A 19 -18.64 -39.04 1.79
C PRO A 19 -17.15 -39.39 1.94
N ASP A 20 -16.87 -40.43 2.72
CA ASP A 20 -15.51 -40.92 2.89
C ASP A 20 -14.88 -41.32 1.54
N GLY A 21 -13.59 -41.01 1.36
CA GLY A 21 -12.85 -41.24 0.12
C GLY A 21 -13.17 -40.28 -1.04
N CYS A 22 -14.02 -39.25 -0.84
CA CYS A 22 -14.31 -38.26 -1.87
C CYS A 22 -13.07 -37.43 -2.24
N ARG A 23 -12.77 -37.30 -3.54
CA ARG A 23 -11.73 -36.40 -4.05
C ARG A 23 -12.29 -35.00 -4.26
N LEU A 24 -11.52 -33.99 -3.89
CA LEU A 24 -11.94 -32.60 -3.96
C LEU A 24 -11.10 -31.85 -5.01
N THR A 25 -11.76 -30.96 -5.75
CA THR A 25 -11.10 -29.95 -6.59
C THR A 25 -11.10 -28.63 -5.84
N VAL A 26 -9.93 -27.99 -5.76
CA VAL A 26 -9.73 -26.75 -5.02
C VAL A 26 -9.26 -25.70 -6.02
N ASP A 27 -9.97 -24.58 -6.06
CA ASP A 27 -9.62 -23.42 -6.87
C ASP A 27 -9.28 -22.27 -5.92
N PRO A 28 -8.02 -21.79 -5.88
CA PRO A 28 -7.64 -20.70 -4.99
C PRO A 28 -8.29 -19.40 -5.45
N GLU A 29 -8.99 -18.71 -4.55
CA GLU A 29 -9.44 -17.35 -4.81
C GLU A 29 -8.20 -16.44 -5.00
N PRO A 30 -8.26 -15.42 -5.88
CA PRO A 30 -7.14 -14.50 -6.08
C PRO A 30 -6.76 -13.84 -4.75
N CYS A 31 -5.67 -14.29 -4.13
CA CYS A 31 -5.05 -13.54 -3.06
C CYS A 31 -4.57 -12.22 -3.66
N LEU A 32 -5.13 -11.11 -3.20
CA LEU A 32 -4.50 -9.81 -3.41
C LEU A 32 -3.08 -9.95 -2.85
N ALA A 33 -2.08 -9.84 -3.72
CA ALA A 33 -0.70 -9.75 -3.28
C ALA A 33 -0.63 -8.64 -2.23
N PHE A 34 0.08 -8.90 -1.14
CA PHE A 34 0.30 -7.89 -0.11
C PHE A 34 0.83 -6.61 -0.78
N ILE A 35 0.09 -5.51 -0.62
CA ILE A 35 0.51 -4.19 -1.13
C ILE A 35 1.18 -3.47 0.04
N GLY A 36 2.50 -3.54 0.07
CA GLY A 36 3.34 -2.96 1.12
C GLY A 36 4.74 -3.56 1.10
N MET A 37 5.60 -3.06 1.98
CA MET A 37 6.93 -3.62 2.21
C MET A 37 6.94 -4.37 3.54
N THR A 38 7.68 -5.47 3.62
CA THR A 38 7.90 -6.18 4.89
C THR A 38 8.72 -5.31 5.86
N GLU A 39 8.80 -5.68 7.14
CA GLU A 39 9.64 -4.98 8.12
C GLU A 39 11.12 -5.04 7.73
N ASP A 40 11.58 -6.20 7.24
CA ASP A 40 12.95 -6.38 6.72
C ASP A 40 13.21 -5.53 5.46
N GLU A 41 12.18 -5.28 4.66
CA GLU A 41 12.28 -4.38 3.52
C GLU A 41 12.34 -2.91 3.92
N GLN A 42 11.86 -2.56 5.13
CA GLN A 42 11.86 -1.21 5.70
C GLN A 42 12.99 -0.93 6.69
N GLY A 43 14.00 -1.82 6.75
CA GLY A 43 15.13 -1.68 7.66
C GLY A 43 15.90 -0.36 7.48
N ASP A 44 16.47 0.13 8.57
CA ASP A 44 17.31 1.34 8.66
C ASP A 44 18.80 1.03 8.89
N ASP A 45 19.18 -0.24 8.82
CA ASP A 45 20.58 -0.68 8.86
C ASP A 45 21.33 -0.33 7.55
N ALA A 46 22.66 -0.43 7.59
CA ALA A 46 23.50 -0.01 6.47
C ALA A 46 23.26 -0.82 5.17
N GLU A 47 22.93 -2.10 5.26
CA GLU A 47 22.64 -2.95 4.10
C GLU A 47 21.29 -2.55 3.49
N SER A 48 20.28 -2.37 4.34
CA SER A 48 18.97 -1.87 3.90
C SER A 48 19.12 -0.52 3.19
N ILE A 49 19.78 0.47 3.81
CA ILE A 49 19.99 1.80 3.21
C ILE A 49 20.70 1.70 1.85
N ALA A 50 21.73 0.87 1.73
CA ALA A 50 22.45 0.69 0.46
C ALA A 50 21.52 0.18 -0.66
N ARG A 51 20.66 -0.80 -0.35
CA ARG A 51 19.64 -1.30 -1.27
C ARG A 51 18.63 -0.22 -1.68
N TRP A 52 18.17 0.62 -0.74
CA TRP A 52 17.25 1.72 -1.04
C TRP A 52 17.88 2.77 -1.97
N ILE A 53 19.16 3.07 -1.77
CA ILE A 53 19.91 3.99 -2.64
C ILE A 53 20.03 3.41 -4.04
N GLU A 54 20.46 2.15 -4.19
CA GLU A 54 20.55 1.49 -5.48
C GLU A 54 19.20 1.45 -6.21
N ALA A 55 18.12 1.13 -5.48
CA ALA A 55 16.78 1.13 -6.04
C ALA A 55 16.33 2.53 -6.51
N PHE A 56 16.68 3.58 -5.76
CA PHE A 56 16.37 4.97 -6.13
C PHE A 56 17.18 5.43 -7.34
N GLU A 57 18.47 5.09 -7.41
CA GLU A 57 19.34 5.42 -8.55
C GLU A 57 18.93 4.70 -9.83
N ALA A 58 18.29 3.53 -9.72
CA ALA A 58 17.73 2.81 -10.86
C ALA A 58 16.46 3.45 -11.44
N LEU A 59 15.81 4.38 -10.73
CA LEU A 59 14.62 5.05 -11.23
C LEU A 59 14.98 5.99 -12.37
N PRO A 60 14.25 5.95 -13.50
CA PRO A 60 14.50 6.88 -14.60
C PRO A 60 14.22 8.32 -14.13
N PRO A 61 15.02 9.31 -14.58
CA PRO A 61 14.74 10.71 -14.30
C PRO A 61 13.33 11.11 -14.77
N LEU A 62 12.68 11.96 -13.98
CA LEU A 62 11.41 12.56 -14.37
C LEU A 62 11.68 13.64 -15.42
N GLU A 63 11.37 13.33 -16.68
CA GLU A 63 11.40 14.27 -17.79
C GLU A 63 10.03 14.94 -17.92
N MET A 64 9.99 16.27 -17.86
CA MET A 64 8.76 17.06 -18.03
C MET A 64 8.96 18.09 -19.12
N THR A 65 7.96 18.26 -19.98
CA THR A 65 7.93 19.38 -20.92
C THR A 65 7.75 20.70 -20.17
N PRO A 66 8.17 21.85 -20.75
CA PRO A 66 7.95 23.16 -20.13
C PRO A 66 6.48 23.46 -19.80
N ALA A 67 5.53 22.91 -20.57
CA ALA A 67 4.11 23.09 -20.33
C ALA A 67 3.62 22.27 -19.13
N GLU A 68 4.08 21.04 -18.99
CA GLU A 68 3.77 20.18 -17.83
C GLU A 68 4.36 20.74 -16.54
N GLU A 69 5.60 21.23 -16.59
CA GLU A 69 6.25 21.88 -15.45
C GLU A 69 5.46 23.12 -15.03
N ALA A 70 5.04 23.97 -15.97
CA ALA A 70 4.22 25.15 -15.67
C ALA A 70 2.87 24.79 -15.04
N ALA A 71 2.22 23.72 -15.54
CA ALA A 71 0.98 23.22 -14.98
C ALA A 71 1.18 22.70 -13.54
N TRP A 72 2.24 21.93 -13.31
CA TRP A 72 2.59 21.41 -11.99
C TRP A 72 2.90 22.54 -10.99
N GLN A 73 3.69 23.54 -11.38
CA GLN A 73 4.02 24.68 -10.53
C GLN A 73 2.79 25.53 -10.20
N SER A 74 1.87 25.69 -11.16
CA SER A 74 0.59 26.37 -10.94
C SER A 74 -0.27 25.62 -9.91
N ALA A 75 -0.44 24.30 -10.10
CA ALA A 75 -1.18 23.46 -9.18
C ALA A 75 -0.57 23.45 -7.77
N ARG A 76 0.77 23.32 -7.68
CA ARG A 76 1.52 23.36 -6.42
C ARG A 76 1.32 24.69 -5.68
N SER A 77 1.36 25.80 -6.41
CA SER A 77 1.16 27.14 -5.84
C SER A 77 -0.28 27.33 -5.35
N ALA A 78 -1.27 26.91 -6.13
CA ALA A 78 -2.69 26.95 -5.74
C ALA A 78 -2.96 26.09 -4.50
N GLN A 79 -2.40 24.87 -4.46
CA GLN A 79 -2.52 23.97 -3.31
C GLN A 79 -1.92 24.60 -2.04
N ARG A 80 -0.70 25.17 -2.15
CA ARG A 80 -0.06 25.86 -1.03
C ARG A 80 -0.89 27.03 -0.51
N ALA A 81 -1.47 27.83 -1.41
CA ALA A 81 -2.33 28.95 -1.02
C ALA A 81 -3.60 28.47 -0.30
N LEU A 82 -4.24 27.41 -0.82
CA LEU A 82 -5.41 26.79 -0.20
C LEU A 82 -5.08 26.23 1.18
N ASP A 83 -3.98 25.50 1.32
CA ASP A 83 -3.56 24.91 2.60
C ASP A 83 -3.24 25.98 3.64
N THR A 84 -2.56 27.05 3.22
CA THR A 84 -2.24 28.19 4.09
C THR A 84 -3.51 28.88 4.57
N ALA A 85 -4.46 29.18 3.65
CA ALA A 85 -5.73 29.82 4.00
C ALA A 85 -6.62 28.97 4.90
N ASN A 86 -6.47 27.64 4.86
CA ASN A 86 -7.26 26.70 5.65
C ASN A 86 -6.55 26.18 6.90
N PHE A 87 -5.32 26.62 7.17
CA PHE A 87 -4.47 26.02 8.20
C PHE A 87 -5.17 26.02 9.57
N ASP A 88 -5.64 27.17 10.05
CA ASP A 88 -6.26 27.30 11.37
C ASP A 88 -7.52 26.45 11.51
N ARG A 89 -8.34 26.43 10.47
CA ARG A 89 -9.56 25.60 10.41
C ARG A 89 -9.20 24.12 10.54
N ARG A 90 -8.23 23.63 9.75
CA ARG A 90 -7.81 22.22 9.78
C ARG A 90 -7.16 21.87 11.11
N ALA A 91 -6.34 22.75 11.68
CA ALA A 91 -5.74 22.57 12.99
C ALA A 91 -6.79 22.49 14.11
N ALA A 92 -7.83 23.32 14.05
CA ALA A 92 -8.95 23.25 15.00
C ALA A 92 -9.75 21.95 14.87
N THR A 93 -10.04 21.51 13.64
CA THR A 93 -10.68 20.20 13.40
C THR A 93 -9.86 19.05 13.96
N LEU A 94 -8.54 19.06 13.74
CA LEU A 94 -7.66 18.04 14.28
C LEU A 94 -7.65 18.06 15.81
N ARG A 95 -7.54 19.22 16.47
CA ARG A 95 -7.58 19.24 17.94
C ARG A 95 -8.87 18.60 18.51
N GLY A 96 -10.03 18.93 17.94
CA GLY A 96 -11.31 18.40 18.41
C GLY A 96 -11.55 16.91 18.14
N MET A 97 -10.67 16.21 17.42
CA MET A 97 -10.77 14.76 17.23
C MET A 97 -10.07 13.96 18.35
N TRP A 98 -9.23 14.61 19.17
CA TRP A 98 -8.47 13.99 20.27
C TRP A 98 -8.80 14.57 21.66
N GLU A 99 -9.84 15.41 21.76
CA GLU A 99 -10.49 15.86 23.01
C GLU A 99 -11.83 15.13 23.20
#